data_AF-A0A1N6X0L8-F1
#
_entry.id   AF-A0A1N6X0L8-F1
#
_cell.length_a   1.000
_cell.length_b   1.000
_cell.length_c   1.000
_cell.angle_alpha   90.00
_cell.angle_beta   90.00
_cell.angle_gamma   90.00
#
_symmetry.space_group_name_H-M   'P 1'
#
loop_
_entity.id
_entity.type
_entity.pdbx_description
1 polymer ?
#
loop_
_entity_poly.entity_id
_entity_poly.type
_entity_poly.pdbx_seq_one_letter_code
_entity_poly.pdbx_strand_id
1 'polypeptide(L)' 'MDLEDGKTAPRDATCYHYGINLPFGDGQGDVAALLRHVANSIDDLAAYGPVDIAGLMYSNNEVNEHGEWPSMTVFYRLD' A
#
# COMPACT_ATOMS: atom_id res chain seq x y z
N MET A 1 9.01 -35.83 13.35
CA MET A 1 8.37 -34.80 12.52
C MET A 1 9.51 -33.94 12.05
N ASP A 2 10.08 -34.33 10.91
CA ASP A 2 11.28 -33.71 10.36
C ASP A 2 10.97 -32.26 9.97
N LEU A 3 11.83 -31.35 10.44
CA LEU A 3 11.87 -29.98 10.00
C LEU A 3 12.44 -30.00 8.58
N GLU A 4 11.58 -29.81 7.59
CA GLU A 4 12.03 -29.61 6.20
C GLU A 4 12.93 -28.37 6.14
N ASP A 5 14.20 -28.66 5.84
CA ASP A 5 15.10 -27.92 4.97
C ASP A 5 15.22 -26.39 5.18
N GLY A 6 16.24 -26.02 5.95
CA GLY A 6 17.22 -25.02 5.47
C GLY A 6 16.78 -23.56 5.29
N LYS A 7 15.54 -23.16 5.56
CA LYS A 7 15.14 -21.75 5.46
C LYS A 7 15.39 -21.05 6.78
N THR A 8 16.61 -20.57 6.99
CA THR A 8 16.84 -19.49 7.96
C THR A 8 15.82 -18.40 7.68
N ALA A 9 15.05 -17.98 8.70
CA ALA A 9 14.17 -16.82 8.59
C ALA A 9 14.93 -15.70 7.87
N PRO A 10 14.39 -15.10 6.79
CA PRO A 10 15.12 -14.07 6.07
C PRO A 10 15.56 -12.99 7.04
N ARG A 11 16.85 -12.64 6.98
CA ARG A 11 17.44 -11.52 7.71
C ARG A 11 16.55 -10.28 7.47
N ASP A 12 16.05 -9.67 8.53
CA ASP A 12 15.52 -8.30 8.54
C ASP A 12 14.69 -7.90 7.31
N ALA A 13 13.63 -8.66 6.99
CA ALA A 13 12.70 -8.28 5.93
C ALA A 13 11.91 -7.03 6.36
N THR A 14 12.47 -5.85 6.10
CA THR A 14 11.85 -4.57 6.41
C THR A 14 10.60 -4.42 5.54
N CYS A 15 9.44 -4.24 6.19
CA CYS A 15 8.17 -3.97 5.52
C CYS A 15 7.93 -2.46 5.56
N TYR A 16 7.93 -1.84 4.38
CA TYR A 16 7.64 -0.43 4.20
C TYR A 16 6.14 -0.23 3.96
N HIS A 17 5.64 0.97 4.24
CA HIS A 17 4.27 1.32 3.91
C HIS A 17 4.13 2.80 3.54
N TYR A 18 3.11 3.11 2.75
CA TYR A 18 2.66 4.47 2.52
C TYR A 18 1.14 4.52 2.41
N GLY A 19 0.56 5.63 2.85
CA GLY A 19 -0.86 5.95 2.68
C GLY A 19 -1.09 6.81 1.44
N ILE A 20 -2.22 6.62 0.79
CA ILE A 20 -2.64 7.39 -0.37
C ILE A 20 -4.15 7.67 -0.31
N ASN A 21 -4.53 8.88 -0.69
CA ASN A 21 -5.89 9.37 -0.75
C ASN A 21 -6.03 10.32 -1.96
N LEU A 22 -7.27 10.64 -2.35
CA LEU A 22 -7.54 11.59 -3.43
C LEU A 22 -7.66 13.01 -2.88
N PRO A 23 -7.11 14.05 -3.55
CA PRO A 23 -7.15 15.42 -3.07
C PRO A 23 -8.55 15.89 -2.61
N PHE A 24 -8.56 16.77 -1.61
CA PHE A 24 -9.79 17.39 -1.12
C PHE A 24 -10.56 18.11 -2.24
N GLY A 25 -11.88 17.96 -2.24
CA GLY A 25 -12.79 18.59 -3.19
C GLY A 25 -13.57 17.58 -4.05
N ASP A 26 -13.92 18.01 -5.25
CA ASP A 26 -14.72 17.20 -6.17
C ASP A 26 -13.99 15.90 -6.53
N GLY A 27 -14.66 14.77 -6.28
CA GLY A 27 -14.11 13.43 -6.53
C GLY A 27 -13.29 12.85 -5.37
N GLN A 28 -13.15 13.55 -4.23
CA GLN A 28 -12.39 13.03 -3.07
C GLN A 28 -12.89 11.66 -2.55
N GLY A 29 -14.18 11.36 -2.74
CA GLY A 29 -14.81 10.09 -2.37
C GLY A 29 -14.89 9.07 -3.50
N ASP A 30 -14.30 9.34 -4.67
CA ASP A 30 -14.35 8.43 -5.81
C ASP A 30 -13.40 7.24 -5.61
N VAL A 31 -13.97 6.13 -5.13
CA VAL A 31 -13.24 4.88 -4.89
C VAL A 31 -12.56 4.35 -6.15
N ALA A 32 -13.18 4.50 -7.32
CA ALA A 32 -12.59 4.02 -8.57
C ALA A 32 -11.37 4.87 -8.98
N ALA A 33 -11.44 6.19 -8.78
CA ALA A 33 -10.28 7.05 -8.96
C ALA A 33 -9.17 6.75 -7.95
N LEU A 34 -9.50 6.42 -6.70
CA LEU A 34 -8.51 6.03 -5.69
C LEU A 34 -7.77 4.75 -6.08
N LEU A 35 -8.49 3.73 -6.55
CA LEU A 35 -7.86 2.48 -7.02
C LEU A 35 -6.91 2.70 -8.20
N ARG A 36 -7.27 3.57 -9.15
CA ARG A 36 -6.36 3.95 -10.24
C ARG A 36 -5.16 4.73 -9.74
N HIS A 37 -5.35 5.60 -8.74
CA HIS A 37 -4.25 6.36 -8.16
C HIS A 37 -3.24 5.44 -7.45
N VAL A 38 -3.72 4.43 -6.72
CA VAL A 38 -2.91 3.38 -6.11
C VAL A 38 -2.15 2.57 -7.15
N ALA A 39 -2.82 2.18 -8.25
CA ALA A 39 -2.15 1.46 -9.33
C ALA A 39 -0.98 2.28 -9.91
N ASN A 40 -1.21 3.56 -10.21
CA ASN A 40 -0.15 4.45 -10.69
C ASN A 40 0.98 4.60 -9.67
N SER A 41 0.68 4.70 -8.36
CA SER A 41 1.73 4.86 -7.34
C SER A 41 2.58 3.60 -7.16
N ILE A 42 2.00 2.42 -7.39
CA ILE A 42 2.75 1.15 -7.40
C ILE A 42 3.67 1.08 -8.62
N ASP A 43 3.19 1.48 -9.80
CA ASP A 43 4.00 1.54 -11.01
C ASP A 43 5.17 2.53 -10.87
N ASP A 44 4.91 3.70 -10.28
CA ASP A 44 5.95 4.70 -9.96
C ASP A 44 6.99 4.16 -8.99
N LEU A 45 6.57 3.39 -7.98
CA LEU A 45 7.48 2.77 -7.02
C LEU A 45 8.37 1.72 -7.70
N ALA A 46 7.81 0.90 -8.59
CA ALA A 46 8.54 -0.12 -9.34
C ALA A 46 9.56 0.48 -10.32
N ALA A 47 9.44 1.75 -10.69
CA ALA A 47 10.44 2.45 -11.49
C ALA A 47 11.79 2.62 -10.76
N TYR A 48 11.83 2.50 -9.43
CA TYR A 48 13.05 2.62 -8.62
C TYR A 48 13.75 1.28 -8.34
N GLY A 49 13.15 0.15 -8.71
CA GLY A 49 13.68 -1.20 -8.49
C GLY A 49 12.58 -2.23 -8.34
N PRO A 50 12.92 -3.53 -8.22
CA PRO A 50 11.93 -4.57 -7.96
C PRO A 50 11.26 -4.37 -6.58
N VAL A 51 9.96 -4.59 -6.52
CA VAL A 51 9.14 -4.39 -5.34
C VAL A 51 8.17 -5.56 -5.17
N ASP A 52 8.09 -6.11 -3.96
CA ASP A 52 7.05 -7.08 -3.59
C ASP A 52 5.94 -6.36 -2.84
N ILE A 53 4.74 -6.30 -3.42
CA ILE A 53 3.56 -5.74 -2.76
C ILE A 53 3.00 -6.80 -1.81
N ALA A 54 3.26 -6.59 -0.52
CA ALA A 54 2.88 -7.49 0.56
C ALA A 54 1.39 -7.39 0.93
N GLY A 55 0.74 -6.24 0.67
CA GLY A 55 -0.66 -6.07 0.96
C GLY A 55 -1.21 -4.67 0.68
N LEU A 56 -2.54 -4.60 0.63
CA LEU A 56 -3.31 -3.36 0.50
C LEU A 56 -4.38 -3.33 1.60
N MET A 57 -4.52 -2.18 2.26
CA MET A 57 -5.59 -1.94 3.23
C MET A 57 -6.41 -0.75 2.76
N TYR A 58 -7.74 -0.90 2.73
CA TYR A 58 -8.68 0.19 2.43
C TYR A 58 -9.36 0.64 3.72
N SER A 59 -9.49 1.96 3.89
CA SER A 59 -10.23 2.61 4.96
C SER A 59 -11.22 3.59 4.34
N ASN A 60 -12.48 3.59 4.77
CA ASN A 60 -13.48 4.58 4.35
C ASN A 60 -13.83 5.57 5.47
N ASN A 61 -13.16 5.48 6.60
CA ASN A 61 -13.49 6.24 7.81
C ASN A 61 -12.26 6.95 8.38
N GLU A 62 -11.27 7.24 7.54
CA GLU A 62 -10.15 8.05 7.98
C GLU A 62 -10.66 9.48 8.21
N VAL A 63 -10.71 9.90 9.48
CA VAL A 63 -11.26 11.20 9.86
C VAL A 63 -10.18 12.25 9.77
N ASN A 64 -10.37 13.24 8.90
CA ASN A 64 -9.57 14.45 8.88
C ASN A 64 -10.45 15.68 9.20
N GLU A 65 -9.91 16.88 9.02
CA GLU A 65 -10.63 18.15 9.20
C GLU A 65 -11.83 18.35 8.23
N HIS A 66 -11.99 17.44 7.26
CA HIS A 66 -13.04 17.47 6.24
C HIS A 66 -14.06 16.33 6.35
N GLY A 67 -13.95 15.45 7.35
CA GLY A 67 -14.85 14.32 7.58
C GLY A 67 -14.23 12.95 7.29
N GLU A 68 -15.06 11.94 7.04
CA GLU A 68 -14.63 10.58 6.67
C GLU A 68 -14.09 10.56 5.24
N TRP A 69 -12.91 9.96 5.06
CA TRP A 69 -12.18 9.95 3.79
C TRP A 69 -11.77 8.53 3.39
N PRO A 70 -12.07 8.11 2.15
CA PRO A 70 -11.46 6.94 1.54
C PRO A 70 -9.93 7.09 1.42
N SER A 71 -9.20 6.14 1.97
CA SER A 71 -7.75 6.03 1.82
C SER A 71 -7.33 4.58 1.67
N MET A 72 -6.14 4.39 1.10
CA MET A 72 -5.50 3.09 1.01
C MET A 72 -4.09 3.14 1.57
N THR A 73 -3.68 2.08 2.26
CA THR A 73 -2.28 1.87 2.66
C THR A 73 -1.71 0.72 1.84
N VAL A 74 -0.54 0.96 1.26
CA VAL A 74 0.24 -0.06 0.52
C VAL A 74 1.37 -0.53 1.40
N PHE A 75 1.48 -1.85 1.60
CA PHE A 75 2.60 -2.49 2.29
C PHE A 75 3.50 -3.17 1.27
N TYR A 76 4.81 -2.95 1.33
CA TYR A 76 5.74 -3.44 0.33
C TYR A 76 7.12 -3.77 0.90
N ARG A 77 7.89 -4.55 0.15
CA ARG A 77 9.29 -4.87 0.43
C ARG A 77 10.12 -4.53 -0.80
N LEU A 78 11.35 -4.08 -0.55
CA LEU A 78 12.36 -3.83 -1.58
C LEU A 78 13.22 -5.08 -1.68
N ASP A 79 13.44 -5.57 -2.90
CA ASP A 79 14.33 -6.70 -3.18
C ASP A 79 15.80 -6.26 -3.40
#